data_AF-A0A7G7GDZ2-F1
#
_entry.id   AF-A0A7G7GDZ2-F1
#
_cell.length_a   1.000
_cell.length_b   1.000
_cell.length_c   1.000
_cell.angle_alpha   90.00
_cell.angle_beta   90.00
_cell.angle_gamma   90.00
#
_symmetry.space_group_name_H-M   'P 1'
#
loop_
_entity.id
_entity.type
_entity.pdbx_description
1 polymer ?
#
loop_
_entity_poly.entity_id
_entity_poly.type
_entity_poly.pdbx_seq_one_letter_code
_entity_poly.pdbx_strand_id
1 'polypeptide(L)'
;MKISLKSESNPAELSKEKVFEQFFRDFYPRLVYFAYQILADKVKAEDTVQEAFIKLWDHRDEVSTNPIAIKNFLYSTVKNSSLNIIRHEKVVEKFKTSFIPAEAEENTVVNYIIQSEVLSEIHQAIQTLPESCQRISRMGYLEGMKNHEIAATLGISINTVKTQKQRAMQLLRLRLNPEAFILIAALIDNPFF
;
A
#
# COMPACT_ATOMS: atom_id res chain seq x y z
N MET A 1 14.23 -11.59 50.26
CA MET A 1 13.26 -12.50 49.63
C MET A 1 13.15 -12.09 48.18
N LYS A 2 13.80 -12.84 47.27
CA LYS A 2 13.81 -12.57 45.82
C LYS A 2 12.47 -13.05 45.24
N ILE A 3 11.82 -12.22 44.43
CA ILE A 3 11.03 -12.73 43.31
C ILE A 3 11.34 -11.85 42.11
N SER A 4 12.18 -12.42 41.24
CA SER A 4 12.56 -11.89 39.95
C SER A 4 11.43 -12.19 38.98
N LEU A 5 10.69 -11.18 38.52
CA LEU A 5 9.88 -11.30 37.32
C LEU A 5 10.81 -11.11 36.12
N LYS A 6 11.50 -12.21 35.77
CA LYS A 6 12.04 -12.39 34.44
C LYS A 6 10.83 -12.58 33.51
N SER A 7 10.48 -11.55 32.74
CA SER A 7 9.71 -11.74 31.51
C SER A 7 10.65 -12.37 30.48
N GLU A 8 10.92 -13.67 30.63
CA GLU A 8 11.52 -14.46 29.55
C GLU A 8 10.42 -14.71 28.52
N SER A 9 10.34 -13.84 27.52
CA SER A 9 9.51 -14.07 26.34
C SER A 9 9.97 -15.35 25.63
N ASN A 10 9.02 -16.25 25.35
CA ASN A 10 9.26 -17.56 24.75
C ASN A 10 9.81 -17.40 23.31
N PRO A 11 10.86 -18.12 22.88
CA PRO A 11 11.41 -18.01 21.53
C PRO A 11 10.39 -18.18 20.38
N ALA A 12 9.33 -18.97 20.61
CA ALA A 12 8.24 -19.16 19.64
C ALA A 12 7.30 -17.94 19.54
N GLU A 13 7.05 -17.24 20.64
CA GLU A 13 6.27 -15.99 20.65
C GLU A 13 7.04 -14.86 19.97
N LEU A 14 8.35 -14.75 20.26
CA LEU A 14 9.24 -13.79 19.61
C LEU A 14 9.30 -13.95 18.08
N SER A 15 9.10 -15.18 17.58
CA SER A 15 9.04 -15.48 16.15
C SER A 15 7.73 -15.00 15.52
N LYS A 16 6.58 -15.24 16.17
CA LYS A 16 5.27 -14.76 15.71
C LYS A 16 5.18 -13.23 15.68
N GLU A 17 5.72 -12.56 16.70
CA GLU A 17 5.75 -11.10 16.79
C GLU A 17 6.52 -10.47 15.62
N LYS A 18 7.70 -11.01 15.31
CA LYS A 18 8.51 -10.53 14.18
C LYS A 18 7.83 -10.74 12.83
N VAL A 19 7.15 -11.88 12.66
CA VAL A 19 6.37 -12.15 11.45
C VAL A 19 5.25 -11.11 11.33
N PHE A 20 4.51 -10.85 12.41
CA PHE A 20 3.46 -9.83 12.41
C PHE A 20 4.00 -8.42 12.12
N GLU A 21 5.11 -8.04 12.73
CA GLU A 21 5.75 -6.74 12.48
C GLU A 21 6.11 -6.58 11.00
N GLN A 22 6.67 -7.62 10.38
CA GLN A 22 7.00 -7.62 8.97
C GLN A 22 5.75 -7.46 8.10
N PHE A 23 4.68 -8.21 8.39
CA PHE A 23 3.40 -8.07 7.69
C PHE A 23 2.83 -6.66 7.83
N PHE A 24 2.86 -6.09 9.03
CA PHE A 24 2.40 -4.73 9.27
C PHE A 24 3.19 -3.74 8.40
N ARG A 25 4.52 -3.81 8.42
CA ARG A 25 5.38 -2.92 7.63
C ARG A 25 5.12 -3.04 6.12
N ASP A 26 4.89 -4.24 5.62
CA ASP A 26 4.74 -4.50 4.19
C ASP A 26 3.32 -4.19 3.67
N PHE A 27 2.29 -4.47 4.47
CA PHE A 27 0.89 -4.38 4.03
C PHE A 27 0.18 -3.12 4.47
N TYR A 28 0.55 -2.49 5.59
CA TYR A 28 -0.14 -1.31 6.09
C TYR A 28 -0.26 -0.19 5.04
N PRO A 29 0.81 0.22 4.34
CA PRO A 29 0.70 1.28 3.34
C PRO A 29 -0.21 0.89 2.15
N ARG A 30 -0.17 -0.39 1.74
CA ARG A 30 -1.00 -0.90 0.63
C ARG A 30 -2.48 -0.87 0.99
N LEU A 31 -2.79 -1.32 2.21
CA LEU A 31 -4.15 -1.40 2.71
C LEU A 31 -4.72 0.00 2.97
N VAL A 32 -3.91 0.96 3.43
CA VAL A 32 -4.33 2.36 3.56
C VAL A 32 -4.65 2.96 2.19
N TYR A 33 -3.80 2.72 1.19
CA TYR A 33 -4.11 3.15 -0.17
C TYR A 33 -5.40 2.50 -0.70
N PHE A 34 -5.58 1.20 -0.50
CA PHE A 34 -6.80 0.48 -0.88
C PHE A 34 -8.05 1.04 -0.19
N ALA A 35 -8.01 1.25 1.12
CA ALA A 35 -9.11 1.84 1.89
C ALA A 35 -9.40 3.28 1.44
N TYR A 36 -8.37 4.06 1.12
CA TYR A 36 -8.50 5.42 0.61
C TYR A 36 -9.18 5.45 -0.76
N GLN A 37 -8.89 4.51 -1.67
CA GLN A 37 -9.60 4.42 -2.95
C GLN A 37 -11.11 4.17 -2.77
N ILE A 38 -11.51 3.52 -1.68
CA ILE A 38 -12.92 3.25 -1.37
C ILE A 38 -13.57 4.44 -0.64
N LEU A 39 -12.87 5.00 0.36
CA LEU A 39 -13.44 5.97 1.31
C LEU A 39 -13.21 7.43 0.88
N ALA A 40 -12.22 7.70 0.03
CA ALA A 40 -11.73 9.03 -0.32
C ALA A 40 -11.39 9.93 0.89
N ASP A 41 -11.15 9.32 2.05
CA ASP A 41 -10.86 9.98 3.31
C ASP A 41 -9.67 9.28 3.96
N LYS A 42 -8.55 10.00 4.06
CA LYS A 42 -7.28 9.44 4.54
C LYS A 42 -7.36 9.02 6.02
N VAL A 43 -8.04 9.80 6.85
CA VAL A 43 -8.14 9.52 8.29
C VAL A 43 -8.95 8.25 8.49
N LYS A 44 -10.12 8.16 7.86
CA LYS A 44 -10.94 6.94 7.93
C LYS A 44 -10.24 5.72 7.33
N ALA A 45 -9.44 5.91 6.28
CA ALA A 45 -8.66 4.84 5.68
C ALA A 45 -7.59 4.30 6.65
N GLU A 46 -6.84 5.18 7.31
CA GLU A 46 -5.85 4.81 8.33
C GLU A 46 -6.51 4.09 9.51
N ASP A 47 -7.60 4.65 10.05
CA ASP A 47 -8.35 4.05 11.17
C ASP A 47 -8.89 2.66 10.81
N THR A 48 -9.48 2.51 9.61
CA THR A 48 -10.03 1.22 9.14
C THR A 48 -8.96 0.15 9.06
N VAL A 49 -7.77 0.51 8.57
CA VAL A 49 -6.65 -0.43 8.43
C VAL A 49 -6.06 -0.77 9.79
N GLN A 50 -5.93 0.20 10.68
CA GLN A 50 -5.49 -0.02 12.05
C GLN A 50 -6.40 -1.01 12.77
N GLU A 51 -7.73 -0.84 12.68
CA GLU A 51 -8.69 -1.80 13.23
C GLU A 51 -8.54 -3.21 12.63
N ALA A 52 -8.27 -3.32 11.33
CA ALA A 52 -8.05 -4.61 10.68
C ALA A 52 -6.81 -5.33 11.22
N PHE A 53 -5.71 -4.61 11.47
CA PHE A 53 -4.51 -5.17 12.10
C PHE A 53 -4.72 -5.52 13.58
N ILE A 54 -5.51 -4.73 14.32
CA ILE A 54 -5.89 -5.07 15.70
C ILE A 54 -6.69 -6.39 15.70
N LYS A 55 -7.68 -6.53 14.81
CA LYS A 55 -8.44 -7.79 14.67
C LYS A 55 -7.54 -8.98 14.31
N LEU A 56 -6.58 -8.78 13.41
CA LEU A 56 -5.58 -9.80 13.07
C LEU A 56 -4.73 -10.20 14.29
N TRP A 57 -4.32 -9.22 15.10
CA TRP A 57 -3.51 -9.44 16.31
C TRP A 57 -4.28 -10.17 17.41
N ASP A 58 -5.55 -9.79 17.63
CA ASP A 58 -6.39 -10.43 18.65
C ASP A 58 -6.62 -11.91 18.34
N HIS A 59 -6.72 -12.26 17.05
CA HIS A 59 -6.91 -13.64 16.59
C HIS A 59 -5.59 -14.31 16.18
N ARG A 60 -4.42 -13.73 16.49
CA ARG A 60 -3.10 -14.21 15.99
C ARG A 60 -2.77 -15.67 16.35
N ASP A 61 -3.38 -16.22 17.40
CA ASP A 61 -3.19 -17.61 17.81
C ASP A 61 -4.07 -18.59 17.02
N GLU A 62 -5.14 -18.11 16.39
CA GLU A 62 -6.06 -18.86 15.53
C GLU A 62 -5.79 -18.62 14.04
N VAL A 63 -5.16 -17.50 13.71
CA VAL A 63 -4.84 -17.11 12.34
C VAL A 63 -3.74 -18.01 11.78
N SER A 64 -4.00 -18.56 10.60
CA SER A 64 -3.03 -19.34 9.85
C SER A 64 -1.73 -18.54 9.67
N THR A 65 -0.58 -19.18 9.90
CA THR A 65 0.73 -18.63 9.56
C THR A 65 0.97 -18.49 8.05
N ASN A 66 -0.01 -18.89 7.23
CA ASN A 66 0.02 -18.77 5.79
C ASN A 66 -0.12 -17.28 5.34
N PRO A 67 0.89 -16.72 4.65
CA PRO A 67 0.87 -15.34 4.16
C PRO A 67 -0.34 -14.98 3.28
N ILE A 68 -0.80 -15.92 2.46
CA ILE A 68 -1.93 -15.70 1.54
C ILE A 68 -3.23 -15.59 2.33
N ALA A 69 -3.41 -16.41 3.36
CA ALA A 69 -4.59 -16.38 4.22
C ALA A 69 -4.65 -15.05 4.99
N ILE A 70 -3.53 -14.59 5.55
CA ILE A 70 -3.42 -13.30 6.24
C ILE A 70 -3.76 -12.14 5.30
N LYS A 71 -3.19 -12.15 4.08
CA LYS A 71 -3.48 -11.15 3.04
C LYS A 71 -4.98 -11.09 2.72
N ASN A 72 -5.58 -12.25 2.45
CA ASN A 72 -7.01 -12.35 2.11
C ASN A 72 -7.90 -11.86 3.26
N PHE A 73 -7.55 -12.22 4.50
CA PHE A 73 -8.23 -11.75 5.69
C PHE A 73 -8.18 -10.22 5.80
N LEU A 74 -7.00 -9.62 5.66
CA LEU A 74 -6.81 -8.17 5.76
C LEU A 74 -7.61 -7.41 4.69
N TYR A 75 -7.47 -7.78 3.41
CA TYR A 75 -8.22 -7.13 2.33
C TYR A 75 -9.74 -7.27 2.50
N SER A 76 -10.22 -8.44 2.92
CA SER A 76 -11.64 -8.67 3.17
C SER A 76 -12.15 -7.83 4.34
N THR A 77 -11.38 -7.77 5.43
CA THR A 77 -11.73 -7.01 6.63
C THR A 77 -11.77 -5.51 6.34
N VAL A 78 -10.77 -4.98 5.64
CA VAL A 78 -10.71 -3.58 5.23
C VAL A 78 -11.87 -3.26 4.27
N LYS A 79 -12.07 -4.06 3.22
CA LYS A 79 -13.21 -3.90 2.29
C LYS A 79 -14.54 -3.83 3.03
N ASN A 80 -14.82 -4.81 3.89
CA ASN A 80 -16.10 -4.89 4.61
C ASN A 80 -16.30 -3.70 5.53
N SER A 81 -15.24 -3.28 6.23
CA SER A 81 -15.28 -2.13 7.15
C SER A 81 -15.49 -0.82 6.38
N SER A 82 -14.76 -0.59 5.28
CA SER A 82 -14.93 0.59 4.42
C SER A 82 -16.34 0.65 3.83
N LEU A 83 -16.88 -0.48 3.34
CA LEU A 83 -18.25 -0.52 2.81
C LEU A 83 -19.30 -0.28 3.91
N ASN A 84 -19.05 -0.72 5.14
CA ASN A 84 -19.94 -0.45 6.28
C ASN A 84 -19.93 1.03 6.66
N ILE A 85 -18.78 1.69 6.64
CA ILE A 85 -18.66 3.14 6.85
C ILE A 85 -19.50 3.89 5.79
N ILE A 86 -19.30 3.59 4.51
CA ILE A 86 -20.07 4.22 3.41
C ILE A 86 -21.57 3.97 3.57
N ARG A 87 -21.98 2.74 3.95
CA ARG A 87 -23.41 2.45 4.20
C ARG A 87 -23.95 3.27 5.36
N HIS A 88 -23.19 3.38 6.45
CA HIS A 88 -23.61 4.16 7.62
C HIS A 88 -23.73 5.65 7.28
N GLU A 89 -22.74 6.22 6.59
CA GLU A 89 -22.76 7.60 6.11
C GLU A 89 -23.95 7.85 5.19
N LYS A 90 -24.24 6.94 4.25
CA LYS A 90 -25.42 7.03 3.39
C LYS A 90 -26.73 6.97 4.16
N VAL A 91 -26.82 6.19 5.23
CA VAL A 91 -28.02 6.18 6.08
C VAL A 91 -28.16 7.54 6.77
N VAL A 92 -27.08 8.04 7.38
CA VAL A 92 -27.05 9.36 8.02
C VAL A 92 -27.35 10.50 7.03
N GLU A 93 -26.86 10.42 5.80
CA GLU A 93 -27.15 11.37 4.73
C GLU A 93 -28.57 11.22 4.17
N LYS A 94 -29.11 10.00 4.03
CA LYS A 94 -30.51 9.78 3.64
C LYS A 94 -31.49 10.35 4.65
N PHE A 95 -31.15 10.31 5.94
CA PHE A 95 -31.91 11.03 6.98
C PHE A 95 -31.85 12.55 6.81
N LYS A 96 -30.88 13.09 6.06
CA LYS A 96 -30.68 14.54 5.82
C LYS A 96 -31.14 15.02 4.44
N THR A 97 -31.06 14.20 3.39
CA THR A 97 -31.42 14.56 2.01
C THR A 97 -31.65 13.32 1.15
N SER A 98 -32.74 13.31 0.37
CA SER A 98 -33.11 12.21 -0.53
C SER A 98 -32.23 12.19 -1.79
N PHE A 99 -31.17 11.37 -1.83
CA PHE A 99 -30.43 11.09 -3.08
C PHE A 99 -29.89 9.63 -3.18
N ILE A 100 -29.56 9.26 -4.42
CA ILE A 100 -29.42 7.91 -5.03
C ILE A 100 -28.04 7.26 -4.73
N PRO A 101 -27.90 5.91 -4.65
CA PRO A 101 -26.68 5.25 -4.21
C PRO A 101 -25.60 5.14 -5.31
N ALA A 102 -24.33 5.40 -4.95
CA ALA A 102 -23.17 4.85 -5.67
C ALA A 102 -22.79 3.50 -5.05
N GLU A 103 -23.22 2.39 -5.65
CA GLU A 103 -22.65 1.07 -5.33
C GLU A 103 -21.26 0.99 -5.96
N ALA A 104 -20.24 0.73 -5.16
CA ALA A 104 -18.96 0.30 -5.71
C ALA A 104 -19.18 -1.11 -6.26
N GLU A 105 -19.28 -1.23 -7.58
CA GLU A 105 -19.40 -2.51 -8.27
C GLU A 105 -18.23 -3.43 -7.85
N GLU A 106 -18.49 -4.74 -7.76
CA GLU A 106 -17.50 -5.72 -7.32
C GLU A 106 -16.21 -5.70 -8.17
N ASN A 107 -16.36 -5.40 -9.47
CA ASN A 107 -15.26 -5.18 -10.40
C ASN A 107 -14.36 -4.00 -10.00
N THR A 108 -14.94 -2.92 -9.47
CA THR A 108 -14.20 -1.72 -9.04
C THR A 108 -13.32 -2.04 -7.82
N VAL A 109 -13.81 -2.85 -6.88
CA VAL A 109 -13.04 -3.22 -5.69
C VAL A 109 -11.85 -4.11 -6.04
N VAL A 110 -12.03 -5.08 -6.93
CA VAL A 110 -10.93 -5.93 -7.41
C VAL A 110 -9.86 -5.08 -8.09
N ASN A 111 -10.26 -4.10 -8.90
CA ASN A 111 -9.31 -3.17 -9.53
C ASN A 111 -8.49 -2.38 -8.50
N TYR A 112 -9.08 -1.93 -7.39
CA TYR A 112 -8.34 -1.24 -6.34
C TYR A 112 -7.33 -2.14 -5.63
N ILE A 113 -7.65 -3.42 -5.42
CA ILE A 113 -6.69 -4.41 -4.87
C ILE A 113 -5.52 -4.59 -5.83
N ILE A 114 -5.80 -4.74 -7.13
CA ILE A 114 -4.75 -4.87 -8.15
C ILE A 114 -3.85 -3.62 -8.14
N GLN A 115 -4.45 -2.43 -8.12
CA GLN A 115 -3.70 -1.17 -8.09
C GLN A 115 -2.83 -1.05 -6.84
N SER A 116 -3.34 -1.39 -5.65
CA SER A 116 -2.56 -1.29 -4.39
C SER A 116 -1.38 -2.26 -4.36
N GLU A 117 -1.56 -3.47 -4.89
CA GLU A 117 -0.48 -4.46 -5.02
C GLU A 117 0.58 -3.98 -6.01
N VAL A 118 0.17 -3.55 -7.19
CA VAL A 118 1.10 -3.08 -8.23
C VAL A 118 1.87 -1.84 -7.75
N LEU A 119 1.20 -0.88 -7.13
CA LEU A 119 1.87 0.33 -6.59
C LEU A 119 2.91 -0.04 -5.54
N SER A 120 2.64 -1.05 -4.71
CA SER A 120 3.62 -1.52 -3.74
C SER A 120 4.81 -2.23 -4.37
N GLU A 121 4.59 -3.04 -5.42
CA GLU A 121 5.68 -3.66 -6.17
C GLU A 121 6.56 -2.59 -6.81
N ILE A 122 5.96 -1.53 -7.36
CA ILE A 122 6.69 -0.37 -7.90
C ILE A 122 7.53 0.28 -6.80
N HIS A 123 6.95 0.55 -5.63
CA HIS A 123 7.68 1.18 -4.53
C HIS A 123 8.86 0.32 -4.06
N GLN A 124 8.67 -0.99 -3.90
CA GLN A 124 9.74 -1.93 -3.52
C GLN A 124 10.83 -1.98 -4.60
N ALA A 125 10.44 -2.02 -5.87
CA ALA A 125 11.39 -2.05 -6.98
C ALA A 125 12.22 -0.76 -7.03
N ILE A 126 11.59 0.41 -6.85
CA ILE A 126 12.27 1.72 -6.75
C ILE A 126 13.22 1.75 -5.56
N GLN A 127 12.84 1.18 -4.41
CA GLN A 127 13.71 1.12 -3.22
C GLN A 127 15.01 0.35 -3.44
N THR A 128 15.04 -0.56 -4.41
CA THR A 128 16.26 -1.31 -4.72
C THR A 128 17.28 -0.51 -5.55
N LEU A 129 16.88 0.63 -6.13
CA LEU A 129 17.72 1.43 -7.00
C LEU A 129 18.82 2.18 -6.22
N PRO A 130 19.94 2.54 -6.88
CA PRO A 130 20.91 3.47 -6.31
C PRO A 130 20.25 4.80 -5.94
N GLU A 131 20.69 5.42 -4.85
CA GLU A 131 20.05 6.58 -4.21
C GLU A 131 19.66 7.70 -5.20
N SER A 132 20.55 8.07 -6.12
CA SER A 132 20.27 9.10 -7.13
C SER A 132 19.15 8.71 -8.11
N CYS A 133 19.12 7.43 -8.53
CA CYS A 133 18.06 6.89 -9.37
C CYS A 133 16.75 6.78 -8.59
N GLN A 134 16.81 6.31 -7.34
CA GLN A 134 15.66 6.14 -6.46
C GLN A 134 14.93 7.47 -6.24
N ARG A 135 15.66 8.53 -5.89
CA ARG A 135 15.09 9.85 -5.59
C ARG A 135 14.39 10.45 -6.81
N ILE A 136 15.03 10.40 -7.98
CA ILE A 136 14.46 10.90 -9.24
C ILE A 136 13.24 10.07 -9.68
N SER A 137 13.29 8.74 -9.51
CA SER A 137 12.17 7.85 -9.82
C SER A 137 10.97 8.08 -8.88
N ARG A 138 11.19 8.31 -7.58
CA ARG A 138 10.13 8.66 -6.63
C ARG A 138 9.42 9.96 -7.06
N MET A 139 10.18 11.02 -7.28
CA MET A 139 9.63 12.31 -7.69
C MET A 139 8.91 12.21 -9.04
N GLY A 140 9.46 11.46 -9.99
CA GLY A 140 8.90 11.36 -11.33
C GLY A 140 7.70 10.43 -11.47
N TYR A 141 7.69 9.28 -10.79
CA TYR A 141 6.71 8.22 -11.00
C TYR A 141 5.67 8.10 -9.88
N LEU A 142 6.02 8.52 -8.65
CA LEU A 142 5.11 8.45 -7.51
C LEU A 142 4.50 9.82 -7.17
N GLU A 143 5.27 10.90 -7.35
CA GLU A 143 4.83 12.26 -7.06
C GLU A 143 4.36 13.02 -8.31
N GLY A 144 4.46 12.40 -9.50
CA GLY A 144 4.00 12.98 -10.77
C GLY A 144 4.79 14.19 -11.27
N MET A 145 5.96 14.47 -10.70
CA MET A 145 6.75 15.65 -11.07
C MET A 145 7.33 15.55 -12.48
N LYS A 146 7.26 16.65 -13.22
CA LYS A 146 7.85 16.77 -14.56
C LYS A 146 9.37 16.87 -14.47
N ASN A 147 10.07 16.42 -15.52
CA ASN A 147 11.53 16.38 -15.53
C ASN A 147 12.22 17.73 -15.23
N HIS A 148 11.61 18.84 -15.64
CA HIS A 148 12.14 20.18 -15.36
C HIS A 148 11.94 20.60 -13.90
N GLU A 149 10.84 20.21 -13.27
CA GLU A 149 10.56 20.47 -11.86
C GLU A 149 11.53 19.67 -10.97
N ILE A 150 11.78 18.40 -11.33
CA ILE A 150 12.79 17.56 -10.67
C ILE A 150 14.18 18.18 -10.80
N ALA A 151 14.55 18.62 -12.01
CA ALA A 151 15.84 19.25 -12.27
C ALA A 151 16.05 20.52 -11.42
N ALA A 152 15.03 21.38 -11.37
CA ALA A 152 15.04 22.58 -10.54
C ALA A 152 15.13 22.25 -9.04
N THR A 153 14.35 21.29 -8.57
CA THR A 153 14.30 20.88 -7.15
C THR A 153 15.63 20.28 -6.68
N LEU A 154 16.33 19.54 -7.54
CA LEU A 154 17.60 18.90 -7.20
C LEU A 154 18.83 19.73 -7.58
N GLY A 155 18.67 20.86 -8.28
CA GLY A 155 19.78 21.67 -8.76
C GLY A 155 20.65 20.96 -9.80
N ILE A 156 20.08 20.07 -10.61
CA ILE A 156 20.78 19.27 -11.63
C ILE A 156 20.24 19.56 -13.03
N SER A 157 20.95 19.13 -14.08
CA SER A 157 20.46 19.32 -15.45
C SER A 157 19.26 18.41 -15.77
N ILE A 158 18.35 18.87 -16.64
CA ILE A 158 17.26 18.04 -17.18
C ILE A 158 17.80 16.77 -17.85
N ASN A 159 18.97 16.85 -18.49
CA ASN A 159 19.63 15.70 -19.10
C ASN A 159 20.05 14.68 -18.03
N THR A 160 20.57 15.13 -16.89
CA THR A 160 20.88 14.27 -15.75
C THR A 160 19.63 13.55 -15.25
N VAL A 161 18.49 14.25 -15.15
CA VAL A 161 17.19 13.64 -14.78
C VAL A 161 16.81 12.54 -15.78
N LYS A 162 16.88 12.82 -17.09
CA LYS A 162 16.56 11.83 -18.14
C LYS A 162 17.48 10.61 -18.08
N THR A 163 18.79 10.82 -17.97
CA THR A 163 19.77 9.73 -17.88
C THR A 163 19.53 8.86 -16.64
N GLN A 164 19.21 9.48 -15.50
CA GLN A 164 18.93 8.72 -14.27
C GLN A 164 17.61 7.95 -14.34
N LYS A 165 16.56 8.51 -14.96
CA LYS A 165 15.31 7.78 -15.24
C LYS A 165 15.55 6.60 -16.19
N GLN A 166 16.33 6.80 -17.25
CA GLN A 166 16.68 5.72 -18.18
C GLN A 166 17.46 4.60 -17.46
N ARG A 167 18.43 4.97 -16.62
CA ARG A 167 19.19 4.00 -15.82
C ARG A 167 18.29 3.26 -14.82
N ALA A 168 17.36 3.96 -14.18
CA ALA A 168 16.37 3.34 -13.30
C ALA A 168 15.54 2.28 -14.05
N MET A 169 15.02 2.61 -15.23
CA MET A 169 14.25 1.67 -16.05
C MET A 169 15.07 0.43 -16.48
N GLN A 170 16.34 0.60 -16.83
CA GLN A 170 17.22 -0.53 -17.14
C GLN A 170 17.43 -1.44 -15.93
N LEU A 171 17.64 -0.86 -14.74
CA LEU A 171 17.82 -1.61 -13.51
C LEU A 171 16.55 -2.34 -13.08
N LEU A 172 15.39 -1.70 -13.23
CA LEU A 172 14.09 -2.31 -12.96
C LEU A 172 13.81 -3.47 -13.91
N ARG A 173 14.11 -3.32 -15.21
CA ARG A 173 13.97 -4.39 -16.21
C ARG A 173 14.82 -5.63 -15.89
N LEU A 174 15.99 -5.47 -15.27
CA LEU A 174 16.85 -6.58 -14.89
C LEU A 174 16.39 -7.32 -13.62
N ARG A 175 15.56 -6.68 -12.80
CA ARG A 175 15.11 -7.22 -11.50
C ARG A 175 13.69 -7.74 -11.52
N LEU A 176 12.84 -7.16 -12.34
CA LEU A 176 11.44 -7.55 -12.49
C LEU A 176 11.32 -8.63 -13.56
N ASN A 177 10.36 -9.53 -13.37
CA ASN A 177 9.99 -10.45 -14.45
C ASN A 177 9.40 -9.64 -15.64
N PRO A 178 9.46 -10.17 -16.87
CA PRO A 178 9.03 -9.41 -18.05
C PRO A 178 7.58 -8.93 -17.99
N GLU A 179 6.68 -9.73 -17.42
CA GLU A 179 5.25 -9.43 -17.31
C GLU A 179 4.98 -8.26 -16.35
N ALA A 180 5.56 -8.30 -15.15
CA ALA A 180 5.47 -7.22 -14.17
C ALA A 180 6.13 -5.94 -14.68
N PHE A 181 7.26 -6.05 -15.39
CA PHE A 181 7.91 -4.88 -15.99
C PHE A 181 7.02 -4.21 -17.04
N ILE A 182 6.35 -4.97 -17.90
CA ILE A 182 5.43 -4.43 -18.90
C ILE A 182 4.23 -3.74 -18.23
N LEU A 183 3.64 -4.36 -17.21
CA LEU A 183 2.52 -3.78 -16.47
C LEU A 183 2.92 -2.47 -15.77
N ILE A 184 4.08 -2.45 -15.12
CA ILE A 184 4.61 -1.28 -14.43
C ILE A 184 4.93 -0.16 -15.43
N ALA A 185 5.57 -0.48 -16.57
CA ALA A 185 5.86 0.49 -17.61
C ALA A 185 4.58 1.10 -18.20
N ALA A 186 3.57 0.26 -18.48
CA ALA A 186 2.28 0.70 -19.00
C ALA A 186 1.51 1.61 -18.03
N LEU A 187 1.69 1.44 -16.72
CA LEU A 187 1.10 2.32 -15.69
C LEU A 187 1.85 3.65 -15.57
N ILE A 188 3.18 3.64 -15.66
CA ILE A 188 4.01 4.85 -15.59
C ILE A 188 3.82 5.74 -16.82
N ASP A 189 3.57 5.16 -17.99
CA ASP A 189 3.38 5.89 -19.25
C ASP A 189 1.91 6.32 -19.48
N ASN A 190 0.98 5.97 -18.59
CA ASN A 190 -0.43 6.33 -18.72
C ASN A 190 -0.74 7.67 -18.03
N PRO A 191 -1.21 8.71 -18.76
CA PRO A 191 -1.49 10.04 -18.20
C PRO A 191 -2.79 10.14 -17.38
N PHE A 192 -3.34 9.01 -16.91
CA PHE A 192 -4.60 8.95 -16.15
C PHE A 192 -4.43 8.73 -14.64
N PHE A 193 -3.21 8.94 -14.12
CA PHE A 193 -2.95 9.25 -12.71
C PHE A 193 -2.41 10.67 -12.59
#